data_AF-A0A0F9C4R1-F1
#
_entry.id   AF-A0A0F9C4R1-F1
#
_cell.length_a   1.000
_cell.length_b   1.000
_cell.length_c   1.000
_cell.angle_alpha   90.00
_cell.angle_beta   90.00
_cell.angle_gamma   90.00
#
_symmetry.space_group_name_H-M   'P 1'
#
loop_
_entity.id
_entity.type
_entity.pdbx_description
1 polymer ?
#
loop_
_entity_poly.entity_id
_entity_poly.type
_entity_poly.pdbx_seq_one_letter_code
_entity_poly.pdbx_strand_id
1 'polypeptide(L)'
;MAQRRRPRKKRRPRRRSGEAGFFKKLFLVTRFTIIFLVVPVFAGTALGGFLAFARTVPSIVELKQEVIPPGTKIYAEDDTLIGELKIRKGVFVPFDELPPDLLNAVISVEDAQFWKHGGIDYTAIVRAAMADIIHGKIKQGASTITMQLAKNTFLTPERTFRRKFKELVLSLRIENNLTKEEILEFYLNRMYFGNGAYGVEMASKRYFGKSVRELTLPEAAMIAGLLKAPSAYSPKRNFKKAKNRQEVVLKRMEVEGFISRAQRLKALKTSLYLAQDDEDGWSNNYFVDYVRNYLQERFGQEVIYKGGLRVYTTLDKRAQSVAQKTLQKGLREVDKRRGYRGPIDHVNLDELAADPSLLPSYRAAPPQPGDTTRAIVLDVRRGSAEIKAEAL
;
A
#
# COMPACT_ATOMS: atom_id res chain seq x y z
N MET A 1 16.65 -92.32 61.42
CA MET A 1 17.69 -91.34 60.99
C MET A 1 17.20 -90.59 59.76
N ALA A 2 17.78 -89.41 59.51
CA ALA A 2 17.61 -88.51 58.36
C ALA A 2 16.50 -87.45 58.43
N GLN A 3 16.85 -86.34 59.11
CA GLN A 3 16.25 -85.02 58.98
C GLN A 3 16.46 -84.45 57.55
N ARG A 4 15.47 -83.73 57.03
CA ARG A 4 15.68 -82.70 55.99
C ARG A 4 15.03 -81.40 56.42
N ARG A 5 15.84 -80.44 56.86
CA ARG A 5 15.47 -79.05 57.12
C ARG A 5 15.23 -78.31 55.79
N ARG A 6 14.08 -77.64 55.65
CA ARG A 6 13.79 -76.68 54.55
C ARG A 6 14.12 -75.24 55.01
N PRO A 7 14.57 -74.34 54.11
CA PRO A 7 15.08 -73.03 54.49
C PRO A 7 13.97 -72.01 54.78
N ARG A 8 14.24 -71.09 55.71
CA ARG A 8 13.41 -69.94 56.09
C ARG A 8 13.23 -68.95 54.92
N LYS A 9 11.98 -68.69 54.52
CA LYS A 9 11.62 -67.57 53.63
C LYS A 9 11.78 -66.23 54.35
N LYS A 10 12.66 -65.35 53.83
CA LYS A 10 12.72 -63.92 54.23
C LYS A 10 11.43 -63.20 53.82
N ARG A 11 10.75 -62.57 54.79
CA ARG A 11 9.60 -61.68 54.54
C ARG A 11 10.09 -60.39 53.86
N ARG A 12 9.55 -60.05 52.68
CA ARG A 12 9.71 -58.72 52.06
C ARG A 12 8.77 -57.72 52.73
N PRO A 13 9.14 -56.43 52.87
CA PRO A 13 8.27 -55.43 53.48
C PRO A 13 7.09 -55.12 52.55
N ARG A 14 5.87 -55.10 53.10
CA ARG A 14 4.68 -54.59 52.41
C ARG A 14 4.85 -53.09 52.19
N ARG A 15 5.13 -52.66 50.95
CA ARG A 15 4.99 -51.26 50.55
C ARG A 15 3.50 -50.88 50.61
N ARG A 16 3.15 -49.91 51.46
CA ARG A 16 1.84 -49.25 51.45
C ARG A 16 1.70 -48.48 50.13
N SER A 17 1.03 -49.07 49.14
CA SER A 17 0.83 -48.48 47.79
C SER A 17 -0.52 -47.75 47.64
N GLY A 18 -1.33 -47.63 48.70
CA GLY A 18 -2.69 -47.07 48.62
C GLY A 18 -2.75 -45.53 48.67
N GLU A 19 -1.92 -44.88 49.48
CA GLU A 19 -2.04 -43.43 49.73
C GLU A 19 -1.57 -42.59 48.54
N ALA A 20 -0.48 -42.98 47.87
CA ALA A 20 0.05 -42.25 46.72
C ALA A 20 -0.90 -42.23 45.49
N GLY A 21 -1.77 -43.23 45.35
CA GLY A 21 -2.79 -43.28 44.29
C GLY A 21 -4.00 -42.40 44.56
N PHE A 22 -4.40 -42.29 45.83
CA PHE A 22 -5.50 -41.43 46.27
C PHE A 22 -5.14 -39.94 46.14
N PHE A 23 -3.95 -39.53 46.59
CA PHE A 23 -3.48 -38.15 46.44
C PHE A 23 -3.31 -37.74 44.97
N LYS A 24 -2.88 -38.64 44.08
CA LYS A 24 -2.82 -38.37 42.64
C LYS A 24 -4.20 -38.20 42.01
N LYS A 25 -5.18 -39.04 42.36
CA LYS A 25 -6.57 -38.90 41.89
C LYS A 25 -7.22 -37.63 42.42
N LEU A 26 -7.03 -37.32 43.70
CA LEU A 26 -7.55 -36.10 44.32
C LEU A 26 -6.94 -34.86 43.66
N PHE A 27 -5.62 -34.82 43.45
CA PHE A 27 -4.95 -33.72 42.77
C PHE A 27 -5.44 -33.54 41.32
N LEU A 28 -5.68 -34.64 40.60
CA LEU A 28 -6.21 -34.59 39.23
C LEU A 28 -7.64 -34.03 39.21
N VAL A 29 -8.52 -34.52 40.09
CA VAL A 29 -9.91 -34.05 40.20
C VAL A 29 -9.95 -32.58 40.60
N THR A 30 -9.20 -32.17 41.63
CA THR A 30 -9.16 -30.75 42.05
C THR A 30 -8.64 -29.83 40.94
N ARG A 31 -7.65 -30.28 40.16
CA ARG A 31 -7.14 -29.52 39.01
C ARG A 31 -8.17 -29.39 37.89
N PHE A 32 -8.91 -30.45 37.59
CA PHE A 32 -10.01 -30.39 36.62
C PHE A 32 -11.17 -29.51 37.10
N THR A 33 -11.53 -29.56 38.39
CA THR A 33 -12.58 -28.72 38.97
C THR A 33 -12.18 -27.24 38.98
N ILE A 34 -10.92 -26.92 39.30
CA ILE A 34 -10.40 -25.54 39.21
C ILE A 34 -10.42 -25.06 37.76
N ILE A 35 -10.01 -25.87 36.79
CA ILE A 35 -10.09 -25.51 35.37
C ILE A 35 -11.56 -25.28 34.96
N PHE A 36 -12.48 -26.15 35.39
CA PHE A 36 -13.90 -26.05 35.08
C PHE A 36 -14.58 -24.83 35.70
N LEU A 37 -14.11 -24.31 36.84
CA LEU A 37 -14.64 -23.10 37.47
C LEU A 37 -13.95 -21.82 36.98
N VAL A 38 -12.63 -21.85 36.78
CA VAL A 38 -11.85 -20.66 36.43
C VAL A 38 -11.95 -20.33 34.95
N VAL A 39 -12.00 -21.33 34.06
CA VAL A 39 -12.06 -21.08 32.60
C VAL A 39 -13.36 -20.38 32.19
N PRO A 40 -14.57 -20.74 32.67
CA PRO A 40 -15.79 -20.02 32.32
C PRO A 40 -15.83 -18.61 32.88
N VAL A 41 -15.31 -18.38 34.10
CA VAL A 41 -15.23 -17.02 34.67
C VAL A 41 -14.25 -16.17 33.87
N PHE A 42 -13.09 -16.72 33.48
CA PHE A 42 -12.12 -16.02 32.66
C PHE A 42 -12.66 -15.78 31.24
N ALA A 43 -13.32 -16.76 30.63
CA ALA A 43 -13.97 -16.62 29.33
C ALA A 43 -15.12 -15.61 29.38
N GLY A 44 -15.93 -15.61 30.44
CA GLY A 44 -17.04 -14.70 30.65
C GLY A 44 -16.57 -13.26 30.87
N THR A 45 -15.53 -13.06 31.68
CA THR A 45 -14.90 -11.74 31.87
C THR A 45 -14.21 -11.23 30.61
N ALA A 46 -13.51 -12.10 29.88
CA ALA A 46 -12.93 -11.78 28.58
C ALA A 46 -14.00 -11.42 27.54
N LEU A 47 -15.10 -12.17 27.48
CA LEU A 47 -16.22 -11.92 26.57
C LEU A 47 -16.99 -10.64 26.96
N GLY A 48 -17.23 -10.42 28.25
CA GLY A 48 -17.85 -9.19 28.75
C GLY A 48 -17.00 -7.96 28.43
N GLY A 49 -15.69 -8.05 28.65
CA GLY A 49 -14.72 -7.03 28.24
C GLY A 49 -14.69 -6.80 26.73
N PHE A 50 -14.72 -7.88 25.94
CA PHE A 50 -14.82 -7.82 24.47
C PHE A 50 -16.08 -7.05 24.04
N LEU A 51 -17.26 -7.40 24.58
CA LEU A 51 -18.53 -6.78 24.20
C LEU A 51 -18.59 -5.30 24.62
N ALA A 52 -18.13 -4.99 25.83
CA ALA A 52 -18.03 -3.61 26.31
C ALA A 52 -17.10 -2.78 25.40
N PHE A 53 -15.95 -3.34 25.03
CA PHE A 53 -15.02 -2.68 24.12
C PHE A 53 -15.58 -2.53 22.71
N ALA A 54 -16.24 -3.56 22.18
CA ALA A 54 -16.87 -3.52 20.87
C ALA A 54 -17.92 -2.41 20.79
N ARG A 55 -18.67 -2.12 21.86
CA ARG A 55 -19.60 -0.98 21.89
C ARG A 55 -18.91 0.39 21.74
N THR A 56 -17.62 0.51 22.07
CA THR A 56 -16.83 1.74 21.87
C THR A 56 -16.30 1.89 20.44
N VAL A 57 -16.48 0.88 19.59
CA VAL A 57 -16.03 0.90 18.19
C VAL A 57 -17.09 1.59 17.34
N PRO A 58 -16.70 2.57 16.48
CA PRO A 58 -17.63 3.30 15.62
C PRO A 58 -18.53 2.39 14.77
N SER A 59 -19.68 2.93 14.36
CA SER A 59 -20.56 2.25 13.41
C SER A 59 -19.94 2.28 12.01
N ILE A 60 -20.22 1.27 11.20
CA ILE A 60 -19.77 1.21 9.80
C ILE A 60 -20.67 2.02 8.85
N VAL A 61 -21.72 2.68 9.36
CA VAL A 61 -22.67 3.48 8.56
C VAL A 61 -21.94 4.61 7.81
N GLU A 62 -20.85 5.11 8.40
CA GLU A 62 -19.96 6.11 7.81
C GLU A 62 -19.18 5.57 6.58
N LEU A 63 -19.15 4.25 6.32
CA LEU A 63 -18.62 3.74 5.04
C LEU A 63 -19.44 4.23 3.85
N LYS A 64 -20.74 4.49 4.01
CA LYS A 64 -21.59 4.92 2.89
C LYS A 64 -21.65 6.44 2.72
N GLN A 65 -21.12 7.20 3.67
CA GLN A 65 -21.13 8.67 3.61
C GLN A 65 -19.77 9.18 3.14
N GLU A 66 -19.77 9.92 2.03
CA GLU A 66 -18.57 10.54 1.46
C GLU A 66 -18.33 11.91 2.12
N VAL A 67 -17.79 11.92 3.35
CA VAL A 67 -17.38 13.19 3.98
C VAL A 67 -16.03 13.58 3.40
N ILE A 68 -16.01 14.57 2.50
CA ILE A 68 -14.77 15.14 1.97
C ILE A 68 -14.17 16.04 3.03
N PRO A 69 -13.01 15.70 3.58
CA PRO A 69 -12.40 16.56 4.57
C PRO A 69 -11.73 17.77 3.90
N PRO A 70 -11.64 18.92 4.59
CA PRO A 70 -11.28 20.21 4.01
C PRO A 70 -9.83 20.35 3.49
N GLY A 71 -8.97 19.33 3.65
CA GLY A 71 -7.56 19.37 3.22
C GLY A 71 -6.70 20.37 4.00
N THR A 72 -5.42 20.50 3.64
CA THR A 72 -4.51 21.50 4.21
C THR A 72 -4.22 22.60 3.19
N LYS A 73 -4.29 23.86 3.61
CA LYS A 73 -3.90 25.03 2.82
C LYS A 73 -2.55 25.55 3.28
N ILE A 74 -1.65 25.82 2.34
CA ILE A 74 -0.29 26.30 2.59
C ILE A 74 -0.16 27.72 2.04
N TYR A 75 0.33 28.62 2.87
CA TYR A 75 0.46 30.03 2.63
C TYR A 75 1.94 30.46 2.63
N ALA A 76 2.29 31.39 1.75
CA ALA A 76 3.58 32.10 1.75
C ALA A 76 3.68 33.08 2.92
N GLU A 77 4.82 33.76 3.04
CA GLU A 77 5.04 34.79 4.06
C GLU A 77 4.07 35.97 3.93
N ASP A 78 3.60 36.26 2.70
CA ASP A 78 2.63 37.32 2.39
C ASP A 78 1.16 36.85 2.46
N ASP A 79 0.88 35.77 3.19
CA ASP A 79 -0.44 35.12 3.31
C ASP A 79 -1.06 34.65 1.98
N THR A 80 -0.29 34.64 0.88
CA THR A 80 -0.80 34.11 -0.39
C THR A 80 -0.85 32.60 -0.33
N LEU A 81 -1.97 32.01 -0.74
CA LEU A 81 -2.08 30.56 -0.91
C LEU A 81 -1.08 30.08 -1.98
N ILE A 82 -0.16 29.20 -1.60
CA ILE A 82 0.89 28.62 -2.47
C ILE A 82 0.77 27.11 -2.67
N GLY A 83 -0.05 26.44 -1.88
CA GLY A 83 -0.23 24.99 -1.92
C GLY A 83 -1.56 24.57 -1.32
N GLU A 84 -2.13 23.49 -1.83
CA GLU A 84 -3.21 22.77 -1.16
C GLU A 84 -2.93 21.28 -1.16
N LEU A 85 -2.89 20.68 0.03
CA LEU A 85 -2.77 19.24 0.25
C LEU A 85 -4.15 18.73 0.64
N LYS A 86 -4.98 18.47 -0.37
CA LYS A 86 -6.32 17.91 -0.18
C LYS A 86 -6.42 16.54 -0.81
N ILE A 87 -7.35 15.75 -0.28
CA ILE A 87 -7.88 14.60 -1.00
C ILE A 87 -8.54 15.16 -2.26
N ARG A 88 -7.94 14.90 -3.43
CA ARG A 88 -8.66 15.15 -4.69
C ARG A 88 -9.84 14.19 -4.72
N LYS A 89 -11.05 14.70 -4.99
CA LYS A 89 -12.22 13.85 -5.15
C LYS A 89 -11.90 12.80 -6.21
N GLY A 90 -11.80 11.55 -5.78
CA GLY A 90 -11.73 10.44 -6.70
C GLY A 90 -13.08 10.29 -7.38
N VAL A 91 -13.07 10.00 -8.67
CA VAL A 91 -14.28 9.42 -9.26
C VAL A 91 -14.36 8.03 -8.66
N PHE A 92 -15.40 7.79 -7.87
CA PHE A 92 -15.72 6.46 -7.40
C PHE A 92 -15.88 5.54 -8.61
N VAL A 93 -15.15 4.43 -8.63
CA VAL A 93 -15.25 3.42 -9.68
C VAL A 93 -15.89 2.18 -9.08
N PRO A 94 -17.07 1.77 -9.57
CA PRO A 94 -17.73 0.59 -9.07
C PRO A 94 -16.92 -0.67 -9.40
N PHE A 95 -17.15 -1.74 -8.62
CA PHE A 95 -16.37 -2.98 -8.68
C PHE A 95 -16.29 -3.59 -10.08
N ASP A 96 -17.41 -3.61 -10.80
CA ASP A 96 -17.58 -4.16 -12.13
C ASP A 96 -16.81 -3.40 -13.22
N GLU A 97 -16.46 -2.14 -12.97
CA GLU A 97 -15.65 -1.32 -13.86
C GLU A 97 -14.14 -1.38 -13.54
N LEU A 98 -13.75 -2.04 -12.44
CA LEU A 98 -12.34 -2.22 -12.10
C LEU A 98 -11.71 -3.34 -12.95
N PRO A 99 -10.53 -3.10 -13.59
CA PRO A 99 -9.88 -4.14 -14.38
C PRO A 99 -9.56 -5.39 -13.55
N PRO A 100 -9.83 -6.60 -14.07
CA PRO A 100 -9.50 -7.85 -13.37
C PRO A 100 -8.01 -7.95 -13.00
N ASP A 101 -7.11 -7.47 -13.88
CA ASP A 101 -5.67 -7.45 -13.62
C ASP A 101 -5.31 -6.62 -12.38
N LEU A 102 -6.01 -5.49 -12.16
CA LEU A 102 -5.81 -4.65 -10.98
C LEU A 102 -6.33 -5.34 -9.72
N LEU A 103 -7.54 -5.90 -9.76
CA LEU A 103 -8.12 -6.63 -8.63
C LEU A 103 -7.18 -7.78 -8.21
N ASN A 104 -6.76 -8.59 -9.17
CA ASN A 104 -5.85 -9.71 -8.96
C ASN A 104 -4.47 -9.26 -8.47
N ALA A 105 -3.93 -8.16 -8.99
CA ALA A 105 -2.64 -7.62 -8.54
C ALA A 105 -2.70 -7.23 -7.06
N VAL A 106 -3.75 -6.53 -6.65
CA VAL A 106 -3.96 -6.07 -5.27
C VAL A 106 -4.16 -7.28 -4.34
N ILE A 107 -5.05 -8.20 -4.69
CA ILE A 107 -5.30 -9.42 -3.92
C ILE A 107 -4.01 -10.24 -3.75
N SER A 108 -3.23 -10.44 -4.82
CA SER A 108 -2.01 -11.28 -4.76
C SER A 108 -0.96 -10.80 -3.76
N VAL A 109 -0.87 -9.48 -3.57
CA VAL A 109 0.20 -8.84 -2.79
C VAL A 109 -0.26 -8.38 -1.41
N GLU A 110 -1.52 -7.99 -1.25
CA GLU A 110 -2.07 -7.52 0.03
C GLU A 110 -2.78 -8.65 0.79
N ASP A 111 -3.50 -9.55 0.10
CA ASP A 111 -4.36 -10.54 0.76
C ASP A 111 -4.74 -11.72 -0.17
N ALA A 112 -3.83 -12.68 -0.34
CA ALA A 112 -4.00 -13.76 -1.33
C ALA A 112 -5.18 -14.72 -1.03
N GLN A 113 -5.69 -14.74 0.20
CA GLN A 113 -6.86 -15.56 0.58
C GLN A 113 -8.10 -14.70 0.81
N PHE A 114 -8.14 -13.47 0.29
CA PHE A 114 -9.20 -12.49 0.48
C PHE A 114 -10.61 -13.08 0.34
N TRP A 115 -10.84 -13.87 -0.72
CA TRP A 115 -12.14 -14.48 -1.01
C TRP A 115 -12.55 -15.60 -0.04
N LYS A 116 -11.63 -16.16 0.73
CA LYS A 116 -11.87 -17.36 1.55
C LYS A 116 -12.09 -17.08 3.03
N HIS A 117 -11.57 -15.98 3.56
CA HIS A 117 -11.67 -15.66 5.00
C HIS A 117 -12.73 -14.60 5.29
N GLY A 118 -13.27 -14.53 6.51
CA GLY A 118 -14.21 -13.48 6.95
C GLY A 118 -13.50 -12.30 7.61
N GLY A 119 -12.62 -11.61 6.90
CA GLY A 119 -11.87 -10.44 7.38
C GLY A 119 -10.54 -10.69 8.09
N ILE A 120 -10.28 -11.91 8.58
CA ILE A 120 -9.01 -12.26 9.23
C ILE A 120 -8.47 -13.53 8.60
N ASP A 121 -7.26 -13.48 8.06
CA ASP A 121 -6.54 -14.66 7.60
C ASP A 121 -5.69 -15.26 8.74
N TYR A 122 -6.29 -16.21 9.48
CA TYR A 122 -5.60 -16.96 10.52
C TYR A 122 -4.39 -17.73 9.99
N THR A 123 -4.44 -18.23 8.75
CA THR A 123 -3.32 -18.94 8.14
C THR A 123 -2.16 -17.99 7.88
N ALA A 124 -2.43 -16.75 7.45
CA ALA A 124 -1.39 -15.72 7.29
C ALA A 124 -0.80 -15.28 8.62
N ILE A 125 -1.60 -15.16 9.68
CA ILE A 125 -1.11 -14.84 11.02
C ILE A 125 -0.12 -15.91 11.50
N VAL A 126 -0.51 -17.19 11.42
CA VAL A 126 0.35 -18.30 11.87
C VAL A 126 1.62 -18.39 11.00
N ARG A 127 1.47 -18.27 9.67
CA ARG A 127 2.60 -18.29 8.73
C ARG A 127 3.59 -17.14 8.98
N ALA A 128 3.08 -15.93 9.19
CA ALA A 128 3.90 -14.76 9.48
C ALA A 128 4.62 -14.93 10.83
N ALA A 129 3.93 -15.41 11.86
CA ALA A 129 4.54 -15.67 13.17
C ALA A 129 5.68 -16.71 13.08
N MET A 130 5.48 -17.81 12.36
CA MET A 130 6.54 -18.80 12.13
C MET A 130 7.72 -18.21 11.35
N ALA A 131 7.45 -17.45 10.29
CA ALA A 131 8.49 -16.81 9.49
C ALA A 131 9.30 -15.79 10.30
N ASP A 132 8.65 -15.01 11.17
CA ASP A 132 9.30 -14.01 12.02
C ASP A 132 10.19 -14.68 13.08
N ILE A 133 9.77 -15.82 13.63
CA ILE A 133 10.60 -16.63 14.55
C ILE A 133 11.85 -17.17 13.83
N ILE A 134 11.68 -17.72 12.63
CA ILE A 134 12.79 -18.31 11.86
C ILE A 134 13.81 -17.25 11.43
N HIS A 135 13.36 -16.06 11.03
CA HIS A 135 14.24 -15.01 10.51
C HIS A 135 14.70 -14.00 11.58
N GLY A 136 14.23 -14.14 12.82
CA GLY A 136 14.57 -13.25 13.94
C GLY A 136 14.18 -11.78 13.75
N LYS A 137 13.34 -11.47 12.75
CA LYS A 137 12.92 -10.12 12.37
C LYS A 137 11.52 -10.17 11.75
N ILE A 138 10.69 -9.18 12.08
CA ILE A 138 9.35 -9.01 11.49
C ILE A 138 9.50 -8.76 9.99
N LYS A 139 9.19 -9.76 9.17
CA LYS A 139 9.35 -9.71 7.70
C LYS A 139 8.01 -9.72 6.96
N GLN A 140 6.99 -10.36 7.50
CA GLN A 140 5.70 -10.53 6.83
C GLN A 140 4.57 -9.84 7.59
N GLY A 141 3.73 -9.12 6.86
CA GLY A 141 2.50 -8.56 7.42
C GLY A 141 1.38 -9.60 7.36
N ALA A 142 0.59 -9.70 8.42
CA ALA A 142 -0.59 -10.56 8.49
C ALA A 142 -1.92 -9.78 8.42
N SER A 143 -1.91 -8.53 7.94
CA SER A 143 -3.12 -7.71 7.87
C SER A 143 -3.82 -7.91 6.53
N THR A 144 -5.11 -8.27 6.57
CA THR A 144 -5.99 -8.46 5.42
C THR A 144 -6.42 -7.14 4.80
N ILE A 145 -6.99 -7.17 3.60
CA ILE A 145 -7.57 -5.99 2.94
C ILE A 145 -8.64 -5.35 3.84
N THR A 146 -9.51 -6.16 4.45
CA THR A 146 -10.57 -5.69 5.36
C THR A 146 -9.99 -4.98 6.59
N MET A 147 -8.93 -5.53 7.20
CA MET A 147 -8.23 -4.89 8.32
C MET A 147 -7.59 -3.57 7.92
N GLN A 148 -7.03 -3.51 6.71
CA GLN A 148 -6.46 -2.28 6.19
C GLN A 148 -7.55 -1.23 5.90
N LEU A 149 -8.69 -1.62 5.34
CA LEU A 149 -9.84 -0.74 5.14
C LEU A 149 -10.35 -0.18 6.47
N ALA A 150 -10.55 -1.05 7.47
CA ALA A 150 -10.95 -0.64 8.82
C ALA A 150 -9.97 0.37 9.43
N LYS A 151 -8.67 0.06 9.36
CA LYS A 151 -7.60 0.91 9.89
C LYS A 151 -7.60 2.29 9.25
N ASN A 152 -7.65 2.38 7.92
CA ASN A 152 -7.49 3.65 7.20
C ASN A 152 -8.78 4.49 7.16
N THR A 153 -9.93 3.88 7.47
CA THR A 153 -11.21 4.60 7.44
C THR A 153 -11.63 5.12 8.81
N PHE A 154 -11.40 4.34 9.87
CA PHE A 154 -12.02 4.60 11.18
C PHE A 154 -11.05 4.89 12.33
N LEU A 155 -9.77 4.59 12.15
CA LEU A 155 -8.83 4.57 13.27
C LEU A 155 -7.73 5.59 13.09
N THR A 156 -7.30 6.16 14.21
CA THR A 156 -6.14 7.05 14.24
C THR A 156 -4.84 6.27 13.97
N PRO A 157 -3.75 6.93 13.53
CA PRO A 157 -2.48 6.27 13.20
C PRO A 157 -1.73 5.60 14.37
N GLU A 158 -2.20 5.71 15.61
CA GLU A 158 -1.50 5.31 16.84
C GLU A 158 -1.17 3.81 16.90
N ARG A 159 0.11 3.42 16.94
CA ARG A 159 0.51 1.99 16.93
C ARG A 159 0.38 1.29 18.29
N THR A 160 -0.84 1.15 18.81
CA THR A 160 -1.14 0.45 20.08
C THR A 160 -1.82 -0.91 19.87
N PHE A 161 -1.64 -1.83 20.83
CA PHE A 161 -2.39 -3.11 20.85
C PHE A 161 -3.91 -2.87 20.89
N ARG A 162 -4.34 -1.85 21.64
CA ARG A 162 -5.75 -1.43 21.70
C ARG A 162 -6.28 -1.04 20.32
N ARG A 163 -5.52 -0.28 19.52
CA ARG A 163 -5.89 0.03 18.13
C ARG A 163 -5.96 -1.24 17.28
N LYS A 164 -5.00 -2.16 17.41
CA LYS A 164 -5.01 -3.40 16.62
C LYS A 164 -6.23 -4.27 16.90
N PHE A 165 -6.69 -4.29 18.15
CA PHE A 165 -7.93 -4.95 18.52
C PHE A 165 -9.18 -4.23 17.97
N LYS A 166 -9.19 -2.88 17.92
CA LYS A 166 -10.24 -2.13 17.19
C LYS A 166 -10.28 -2.49 15.70
N GLU A 167 -9.12 -2.64 15.04
CA GLU A 167 -9.05 -3.09 13.64
C GLU A 167 -9.73 -4.46 13.47
N LEU A 168 -9.45 -5.41 14.36
CA LEU A 168 -10.05 -6.74 14.35
C LEU A 168 -11.59 -6.68 14.46
N VAL A 169 -12.10 -5.97 15.46
CA VAL A 169 -13.56 -5.84 15.67
C VAL A 169 -14.24 -5.15 14.49
N LEU A 170 -13.64 -4.08 13.96
CA LEU A 170 -14.15 -3.39 12.78
C LEU A 170 -14.15 -4.28 11.54
N SER A 171 -13.10 -5.08 11.34
CA SER A 171 -13.00 -5.97 10.18
C SER A 171 -14.14 -6.99 10.16
N LEU A 172 -14.43 -7.59 11.32
CA LEU A 172 -15.55 -8.52 11.47
C LEU A 172 -16.90 -7.83 11.20
N ARG A 173 -17.07 -6.59 11.66
CA ARG A 173 -18.29 -5.82 11.36
C ARG A 173 -18.43 -5.51 9.88
N ILE A 174 -17.35 -5.10 9.22
CA ILE A 174 -17.33 -4.82 7.78
C ILE A 174 -17.76 -6.07 7.01
N GLU A 175 -17.17 -7.22 7.31
CA GLU A 175 -17.47 -8.50 6.62
C GLU A 175 -18.88 -9.01 6.87
N ASN A 176 -19.48 -8.69 8.02
CA ASN A 176 -20.87 -9.08 8.31
C ASN A 176 -21.91 -8.19 7.61
N ASN A 177 -21.51 -7.05 7.05
CA ASN A 177 -22.44 -6.06 6.50
C ASN A 177 -22.17 -5.70 5.03
N LEU A 178 -21.00 -6.05 4.51
CA LEU A 178 -20.59 -5.80 3.13
C LEU A 178 -20.13 -7.11 2.49
N THR A 179 -20.44 -7.25 1.22
CA THR A 179 -19.90 -8.31 0.36
C THR A 179 -18.40 -8.10 0.12
N LYS A 180 -17.72 -9.15 -0.32
CA LYS A 180 -16.29 -9.09 -0.67
C LYS A 180 -15.99 -8.09 -1.78
N GLU A 181 -16.91 -7.97 -2.74
CA GLU A 181 -16.82 -7.04 -3.86
C GLU A 181 -16.90 -5.60 -3.36
N GLU A 182 -17.91 -5.27 -2.54
CA GLU A 182 -18.04 -3.95 -1.91
C GLU A 182 -16.81 -3.60 -1.04
N ILE A 183 -16.25 -4.57 -0.30
CA ILE A 183 -15.05 -4.34 0.51
C ILE A 183 -13.87 -3.94 -0.37
N LEU A 184 -13.67 -4.66 -1.49
CA LEU A 184 -12.56 -4.40 -2.40
C LEU A 184 -12.75 -3.07 -3.16
N GLU A 185 -13.99 -2.77 -3.54
CA GLU A 185 -14.41 -1.50 -4.13
C GLU A 185 -14.13 -0.33 -3.18
N PHE A 186 -14.60 -0.37 -1.93
CA PHE A 186 -14.31 0.67 -0.94
C PHE A 186 -12.83 0.79 -0.65
N TYR A 187 -12.11 -0.35 -0.58
CA TYR A 187 -10.67 -0.35 -0.39
C TYR A 187 -9.97 0.41 -1.52
N LEU A 188 -10.21 0.06 -2.78
CA LEU A 188 -9.54 0.67 -3.92
C LEU A 188 -9.94 2.13 -4.15
N ASN A 189 -11.17 2.52 -3.82
CA ASN A 189 -11.62 3.90 -3.94
C ASN A 189 -11.14 4.80 -2.80
N ARG A 190 -10.67 4.25 -1.68
CA ARG A 190 -10.28 5.04 -0.49
C ARG A 190 -8.80 4.98 -0.14
N MET A 191 -8.09 3.93 -0.57
CA MET A 191 -6.68 3.80 -0.26
C MET A 191 -5.87 4.95 -0.86
N TYR A 192 -4.83 5.34 -0.13
CA TYR A 192 -3.86 6.32 -0.59
C TYR A 192 -2.80 5.64 -1.46
N PHE A 193 -2.63 6.14 -2.67
CA PHE A 193 -1.66 5.63 -3.66
C PHE A 193 -0.44 6.54 -3.82
N GLY A 194 -0.32 7.60 -3.02
CA GLY A 194 0.83 8.52 -3.09
C GLY A 194 0.51 9.75 -3.93
N ASN A 195 1.36 10.78 -3.84
CA ASN A 195 1.23 12.01 -4.61
C ASN A 195 -0.16 12.68 -4.54
N GLY A 196 -0.84 12.61 -3.39
CA GLY A 196 -2.20 13.16 -3.21
C GLY A 196 -3.31 12.34 -3.88
N ALA A 197 -2.99 11.20 -4.50
CA ALA A 197 -3.98 10.31 -5.10
C ALA A 197 -4.61 9.41 -4.03
N TYR A 198 -5.86 9.71 -3.70
CA TYR A 198 -6.74 8.84 -2.94
C TYR A 198 -7.74 8.22 -3.90
N GLY A 199 -7.89 6.91 -3.83
CA GLY A 199 -8.68 6.15 -4.78
C GLY A 199 -7.90 5.82 -6.05
N VAL A 200 -8.23 4.67 -6.63
CA VAL A 200 -7.46 4.06 -7.71
C VAL A 200 -7.60 4.79 -9.04
N GLU A 201 -8.75 5.41 -9.31
CA GLU A 201 -8.92 6.28 -10.49
C GLU A 201 -7.95 7.45 -10.45
N MET A 202 -7.85 8.13 -9.30
CA MET A 202 -6.92 9.24 -9.15
C MET A 202 -5.48 8.78 -9.27
N ALA A 203 -5.17 7.57 -8.78
CA ALA A 203 -3.85 6.99 -8.96
C ALA A 203 -3.55 6.76 -10.44
N SER A 204 -4.47 6.14 -11.19
CA SER A 204 -4.33 5.90 -12.62
C SER A 204 -4.10 7.19 -13.39
N LYS A 205 -4.94 8.21 -13.19
CA LYS A 205 -4.76 9.53 -13.82
C LYS A 205 -3.44 10.18 -13.41
N ARG A 206 -3.10 10.17 -12.12
CA ARG A 206 -1.89 10.82 -11.61
C ARG A 206 -0.59 10.20 -12.15
N TYR A 207 -0.57 8.89 -12.32
CA TYR A 207 0.63 8.14 -12.70
C TYR A 207 0.72 7.83 -14.19
N PHE A 208 -0.41 7.56 -14.85
CA PHE A 208 -0.50 7.11 -16.25
C PHE A 208 -1.38 7.99 -17.14
N GLY A 209 -2.11 8.96 -16.58
CA GLY A 209 -2.82 9.97 -17.38
C GLY A 209 -4.10 9.45 -18.02
N LYS A 210 -4.56 8.27 -17.59
CA LYS A 210 -5.71 7.56 -18.17
C LYS A 210 -6.63 6.98 -17.10
N SER A 211 -7.82 6.55 -17.52
CA SER A 211 -8.78 5.96 -16.59
C SER A 211 -8.25 4.64 -16.02
N VAL A 212 -8.68 4.27 -14.81
CA VAL A 212 -8.34 2.97 -14.22
C VAL A 212 -8.78 1.83 -15.12
N ARG A 213 -9.89 2.00 -15.85
CA ARG A 213 -10.47 1.03 -16.78
C ARG A 213 -9.52 0.63 -17.92
N GLU A 214 -8.56 1.50 -18.23
CA GLU A 214 -7.61 1.34 -19.34
C GLU A 214 -6.23 0.86 -18.87
N LEU A 215 -6.09 0.49 -17.60
CA LEU A 215 -4.84 -0.02 -17.07
C LEU A 215 -4.51 -1.39 -17.66
N THR A 216 -3.30 -1.50 -18.18
CA THR A 216 -2.72 -2.77 -18.59
C THR A 216 -2.18 -3.54 -17.38
N LEU A 217 -1.97 -4.85 -17.51
CA LEU A 217 -1.33 -5.69 -16.49
C LEU A 217 -0.07 -5.09 -15.84
N PRO A 218 0.94 -4.58 -16.59
CA PRO A 218 2.12 -3.99 -15.95
C PRO A 218 1.78 -2.71 -15.17
N GLU A 219 0.87 -1.87 -15.64
CA GLU A 219 0.47 -0.65 -14.94
C GLU A 219 -0.37 -0.97 -13.69
N ALA A 220 -1.29 -1.92 -13.79
CA ALA A 220 -2.06 -2.47 -12.65
C ALA A 220 -1.13 -3.00 -11.55
N ALA A 221 -0.11 -3.77 -11.92
CA ALA A 221 0.90 -4.25 -10.98
C ALA A 221 1.75 -3.11 -10.37
N MET A 222 2.01 -2.05 -11.12
CA MET A 222 2.69 -0.86 -10.61
C MET A 222 1.83 -0.14 -9.56
N ILE A 223 0.54 0.10 -9.86
CA ILE A 223 -0.42 0.73 -8.94
C ILE A 223 -0.59 -0.10 -7.66
N ALA A 224 -0.81 -1.41 -7.78
CA ALA A 224 -0.89 -2.31 -6.63
C ALA A 224 0.39 -2.27 -5.77
N GLY A 225 1.55 -2.13 -6.41
CA GLY A 225 2.84 -2.01 -5.74
C GLY A 225 2.96 -0.81 -4.79
N LEU A 226 2.18 0.26 -5.05
CA LEU A 226 2.20 1.50 -4.26
C LEU A 226 1.64 1.29 -2.85
N LEU A 227 0.62 0.46 -2.68
CA LEU A 227 -0.14 0.30 -1.43
C LEU A 227 0.75 0.03 -0.20
N LYS A 228 1.81 -0.77 -0.36
CA LYS A 228 2.74 -1.10 0.73
C LYS A 228 3.39 0.13 1.37
N ALA A 229 3.79 1.10 0.54
CA ALA A 229 4.41 2.33 0.99
C ALA A 229 4.34 3.36 -0.15
N PRO A 230 3.22 4.10 -0.28
CA PRO A 230 2.89 4.85 -1.50
C PRO A 230 3.92 5.91 -1.85
N SER A 231 4.39 6.67 -0.86
CA SER A 231 5.49 7.62 -1.05
C SER A 231 6.78 6.88 -1.41
N ALA A 232 7.09 5.75 -0.74
CA ALA A 232 8.34 5.01 -0.89
C ALA A 232 8.55 4.45 -2.31
N TYR A 233 7.47 3.94 -2.90
CA TYR A 233 7.44 3.24 -4.17
C TYR A 233 6.84 4.07 -5.31
N SER A 234 6.67 5.38 -5.13
CA SER A 234 6.19 6.28 -6.18
C SER A 234 7.13 6.26 -7.40
N PRO A 235 6.65 5.89 -8.60
CA PRO A 235 7.47 5.83 -9.82
C PRO A 235 7.93 7.22 -10.28
N LYS A 236 7.18 8.27 -9.92
CA LYS A 236 7.59 9.67 -10.17
C LYS A 236 8.78 10.11 -9.31
N ARG A 237 9.02 9.46 -8.18
CA ARG A 237 10.12 9.79 -7.27
C ARG A 237 11.33 8.88 -7.45
N ASN A 238 11.12 7.58 -7.60
CA ASN A 238 12.18 6.62 -7.85
C ASN A 238 11.65 5.47 -8.70
N PHE A 239 11.77 5.64 -10.01
CA PHE A 239 11.24 4.68 -10.99
C PHE A 239 11.85 3.29 -10.84
N LYS A 240 13.17 3.18 -10.61
CA LYS A 240 13.86 1.90 -10.42
C LYS A 240 13.32 1.14 -9.21
N LYS A 241 13.14 1.82 -8.08
CA LYS A 241 12.56 1.22 -6.86
C LYS A 241 11.10 0.81 -7.06
N ALA A 242 10.33 1.61 -7.80
CA ALA A 242 8.96 1.29 -8.17
C ALA A 242 8.88 0.06 -9.08
N LYS A 243 9.72 -0.03 -10.11
CA LYS A 243 9.86 -1.20 -11.01
C LYS A 243 10.21 -2.48 -10.25
N ASN A 244 11.17 -2.42 -9.32
CA ASN A 244 11.48 -3.58 -8.47
C ASN A 244 10.28 -4.03 -7.63
N ARG A 245 9.46 -3.09 -7.16
CA ARG A 245 8.23 -3.41 -6.42
C ARG A 245 7.15 -3.98 -7.34
N GLN A 246 6.99 -3.45 -8.54
CA GLN A 246 6.11 -3.98 -9.58
C GLN A 246 6.47 -5.45 -9.90
N GLU A 247 7.75 -5.77 -10.03
CA GLU A 247 8.21 -7.15 -10.26
C GLU A 247 7.77 -8.10 -9.13
N VAL A 248 7.85 -7.65 -7.87
CA VAL A 248 7.37 -8.45 -6.74
C VAL A 248 5.87 -8.71 -6.86
N VAL A 249 5.07 -7.71 -7.27
CA VAL A 249 3.62 -7.89 -7.47
C VAL A 249 3.36 -8.90 -8.59
N LEU A 250 3.98 -8.72 -9.76
CA LEU A 250 3.82 -9.64 -10.89
C LEU A 250 4.25 -11.08 -10.53
N LYS A 251 5.32 -11.22 -9.73
CA LYS A 251 5.75 -12.54 -9.24
C LYS A 251 4.73 -13.16 -8.30
N ARG A 252 4.08 -12.36 -7.44
CA ARG A 252 2.99 -12.83 -6.58
C ARG A 252 1.77 -13.23 -7.39
N MET A 253 1.38 -12.46 -8.40
CA MET A 253 0.29 -12.84 -9.31
C MET A 253 0.54 -14.17 -10.02
N GLU A 254 1.80 -14.45 -10.44
CA GLU A 254 2.17 -15.75 -11.01
C GLU A 254 2.03 -16.88 -9.97
N VAL A 255 2.50 -16.67 -8.74
CA VAL A 255 2.44 -17.68 -7.66
C VAL A 255 1.00 -18.01 -7.27
N GLU A 256 0.12 -17.01 -7.23
CA GLU A 256 -1.31 -17.20 -6.93
C GLU A 256 -2.12 -17.69 -8.15
N GLY A 257 -1.48 -17.86 -9.31
CA GLY A 257 -2.12 -18.40 -10.52
C GLY A 257 -2.95 -17.40 -11.33
N PHE A 258 -2.90 -16.11 -11.02
CA PHE A 258 -3.64 -15.07 -11.75
C PHE A 258 -3.05 -14.76 -13.13
N ILE A 259 -1.75 -15.00 -13.31
CA ILE A 259 -1.07 -14.83 -14.61
C ILE A 259 -0.10 -15.98 -14.86
N SER A 260 0.11 -16.30 -16.14
CA SER A 260 1.13 -17.24 -16.57
C SER A 260 2.54 -16.64 -16.45
N ARG A 261 3.55 -17.52 -16.42
CA ARG A 261 4.96 -17.11 -16.50
C ARG A 261 5.25 -16.26 -17.75
N ALA A 262 4.63 -16.59 -18.88
CA ALA A 262 4.79 -15.85 -20.13
C ALA A 262 4.25 -14.42 -20.02
N GLN A 263 3.04 -14.24 -19.47
CA GLN A 263 2.46 -12.92 -19.20
C GLN A 263 3.32 -12.10 -18.24
N ARG A 264 3.84 -12.72 -17.17
CA ARG A 264 4.78 -12.05 -16.25
C ARG A 264 6.02 -11.52 -16.98
N LEU A 265 6.67 -12.37 -17.77
CA LEU A 265 7.89 -11.99 -18.50
C LEU A 265 7.62 -10.90 -19.54
N LYS A 266 6.47 -10.94 -20.23
CA LYS A 266 6.03 -9.88 -21.14
C LYS A 266 5.84 -8.56 -20.39
N ALA A 267 5.07 -8.56 -19.31
CA ALA A 267 4.77 -7.37 -18.50
C ALA A 267 6.03 -6.72 -17.89
N LEU A 268 7.05 -7.51 -17.54
CA LEU A 268 8.32 -6.98 -17.04
C LEU A 268 9.10 -6.21 -18.11
N LYS A 269 9.07 -6.69 -19.36
CA LYS A 269 9.74 -6.07 -20.51
C LYS A 269 9.00 -4.86 -21.06
N THR A 270 7.70 -4.74 -20.81
CA THR A 270 6.91 -3.58 -21.25
C THR A 270 7.41 -2.29 -20.59
N SER A 271 7.73 -1.32 -21.44
CA SER A 271 8.04 0.06 -21.03
C SER A 271 6.80 0.72 -20.45
N LEU A 272 6.99 1.45 -19.35
CA LEU A 272 5.91 2.18 -18.68
C LEU A 272 6.11 3.67 -18.90
N TYR A 273 5.12 4.30 -19.52
CA TYR A 273 5.12 5.74 -19.75
C TYR A 273 4.34 6.42 -18.62
N LEU A 274 5.05 7.20 -17.82
CA LEU A 274 4.40 7.99 -16.76
C LEU A 274 3.78 9.25 -17.37
N ALA A 275 2.58 9.58 -16.89
CA ALA A 275 1.96 10.87 -17.20
C ALA A 275 2.86 12.02 -16.79
N GLN A 276 2.89 13.04 -17.64
CA GLN A 276 3.44 14.33 -17.28
C GLN A 276 2.68 14.90 -16.08
N ASP A 277 3.33 15.77 -15.30
CA ASP A 277 2.62 16.45 -14.24
C ASP A 277 1.66 17.46 -14.87
N ASP A 278 0.38 17.42 -14.46
CA ASP A 278 -0.62 18.39 -14.88
C ASP A 278 -0.07 19.82 -14.66
N GLU A 279 -0.31 20.73 -15.62
CA GLU A 279 0.06 22.15 -15.55
C GLU A 279 -0.68 22.93 -14.44
N ASP A 280 -1.49 22.25 -13.61
CA ASP A 280 -1.96 22.77 -12.33
C ASP A 280 -0.74 23.01 -11.42
N GLY A 281 -0.10 24.18 -11.59
CA GLY A 281 1.23 24.59 -11.10
C GLY A 281 1.48 24.55 -9.60
N TRP A 282 0.58 23.93 -8.83
CA TRP A 282 0.68 23.72 -7.39
C TRP A 282 1.46 22.44 -7.05
N SER A 283 1.38 21.40 -7.89
CA SER A 283 2.10 20.13 -7.69
C SER A 283 3.56 20.12 -8.16
N ASN A 284 4.01 21.21 -8.79
CA ASN A 284 5.38 21.34 -9.30
C ASN A 284 6.23 22.33 -8.46
N ASN A 285 5.71 22.79 -7.32
CA ASN A 285 6.48 23.62 -6.40
C ASN A 285 7.26 22.72 -5.45
N TYR A 286 8.56 22.56 -5.70
CA TYR A 286 9.49 21.85 -4.81
C TYR A 286 9.29 22.23 -3.33
N PHE A 287 9.00 23.50 -3.06
CA PHE A 287 8.76 23.98 -1.70
C PHE A 287 7.49 23.42 -1.08
N VAL A 288 6.39 23.32 -1.83
CA VAL A 288 5.14 22.68 -1.35
C VAL A 288 5.39 21.21 -1.02
N ASP A 289 6.19 20.53 -1.85
CA ASP A 289 6.56 19.14 -1.62
C ASP A 289 7.48 18.96 -0.40
N TYR A 290 8.38 19.91 -0.16
CA TYR A 290 9.18 20.00 1.06
C TYR A 290 8.30 20.20 2.30
N VAL A 291 7.37 21.17 2.26
CA VAL A 291 6.41 21.42 3.35
C VAL A 291 5.56 20.18 3.60
N ARG A 292 5.07 19.51 2.55
CA ARG A 292 4.33 18.25 2.66
C ARG A 292 5.14 17.19 3.39
N ASN A 293 6.41 16.98 3.04
CA ASN A 293 7.27 16.00 3.71
C ASN A 293 7.48 16.36 5.20
N TYR A 294 7.75 17.63 5.49
CA TYR A 294 7.90 18.14 6.85
C TYR A 294 6.64 17.89 7.70
N LEU A 295 5.48 18.24 7.17
CA LEU A 295 4.20 18.00 7.85
C LEU A 295 3.96 16.50 8.02
N GLN A 296 4.30 15.68 7.01
CA GLN A 296 4.07 14.24 7.02
C GLN A 296 4.85 13.54 8.14
N GLU A 297 6.10 13.96 8.35
CA GLU A 297 6.93 13.42 9.42
C GLU A 297 6.40 13.79 10.81
N ARG A 298 5.80 14.98 10.94
CA ARG A 298 5.38 15.53 12.24
C ARG A 298 3.95 15.17 12.64
N PHE A 299 3.02 15.24 11.71
CA PHE A 299 1.57 15.10 11.97
C PHE A 299 0.98 13.83 11.35
N GLY A 300 1.71 13.16 10.47
CA GLY A 300 1.22 12.01 9.71
C GLY A 300 0.32 12.42 8.53
N GLN A 301 0.18 11.49 7.58
CA GLN A 301 -0.53 11.74 6.31
C GLN A 301 -2.01 12.08 6.52
N GLU A 302 -2.68 11.37 7.43
CA GLU A 302 -4.11 11.55 7.72
C GLU A 302 -4.44 13.00 8.10
N VAL A 303 -3.68 13.58 9.02
CA VAL A 303 -3.92 14.95 9.50
C VAL A 303 -3.71 15.96 8.38
N ILE A 304 -2.75 15.73 7.49
CA ILE A 304 -2.45 16.68 6.40
C ILE A 304 -3.56 16.69 5.36
N TYR A 305 -4.05 15.53 4.95
CA TYR A 305 -5.05 15.47 3.88
C TYR A 305 -6.48 15.60 4.39
N LYS A 306 -6.73 15.35 5.69
CA LYS A 306 -8.07 15.38 6.29
C LYS A 306 -8.28 16.48 7.35
N GLY A 307 -7.22 17.04 7.91
CA GLY A 307 -7.28 17.81 9.15
C GLY A 307 -7.64 19.29 9.02
N GLY A 308 -7.83 19.85 7.82
CA GLY A 308 -8.24 21.24 7.68
C GLY A 308 -7.14 22.27 8.02
N LEU A 309 -5.86 21.88 7.97
CA LEU A 309 -4.78 22.74 8.49
C LEU A 309 -4.61 24.00 7.64
N ARG A 310 -4.19 25.08 8.30
CA ARG A 310 -3.68 26.31 7.66
C ARG A 310 -2.21 26.44 8.03
N VAL A 311 -1.33 26.35 7.04
CA VAL A 311 0.12 26.29 7.22
C VAL A 311 0.73 27.55 6.66
N TYR A 312 1.32 28.36 7.54
CA TYR A 312 2.01 29.60 7.17
C TYR A 312 3.51 29.34 7.10
N THR A 313 4.16 29.79 6.02
CA THR A 313 5.56 29.49 5.73
C THR A 313 6.36 30.78 5.57
N THR A 314 7.68 30.67 5.64
CA THR A 314 8.62 31.78 5.41
C THR A 314 8.98 31.95 3.92
N LEU A 315 8.12 31.49 3.00
CA LEU A 315 8.42 31.52 1.58
C LEU A 315 8.20 32.93 1.01
N ASP A 316 9.28 33.58 0.59
CA ASP A 316 9.20 34.69 -0.36
C ASP A 316 9.05 34.13 -1.79
N LYS A 317 7.86 34.31 -2.37
CA LYS A 317 7.54 33.83 -3.72
C LYS A 317 8.40 34.50 -4.80
N ARG A 318 8.76 35.78 -4.64
CA ARG A 318 9.57 36.51 -5.62
C ARG A 318 10.98 35.94 -5.62
N ALA A 319 11.58 35.79 -4.44
CA ALA A 319 12.90 35.17 -4.29
C ALA A 319 12.91 33.74 -4.88
N GLN A 320 11.90 32.93 -4.55
CA GLN A 320 11.78 31.57 -5.06
C GLN A 320 11.65 31.51 -6.59
N SER A 321 10.82 32.38 -7.18
CA SER A 321 10.64 32.43 -8.64
C SER A 321 11.91 32.83 -9.36
N VAL A 322 12.64 33.83 -8.84
CA VAL A 322 13.93 34.27 -9.39
C VAL A 322 14.97 33.15 -9.27
N ALA A 323 15.06 32.47 -8.13
CA ALA A 323 15.96 31.35 -7.93
C ALA A 323 15.68 30.21 -8.92
N GLN A 324 14.41 29.81 -9.08
CA GLN A 324 14.00 28.74 -10.00
C GLN A 324 14.33 29.09 -11.46
N LYS A 325 14.00 30.31 -11.91
CA LYS A 325 14.31 30.78 -13.26
C LYS A 325 15.82 30.81 -13.52
N THR A 326 16.59 31.28 -12.54
CA THR A 326 18.06 31.38 -12.64
C THR A 326 18.69 29.99 -12.73
N LEU A 327 18.23 29.05 -11.89
CA LEU A 327 18.70 27.66 -11.92
C LEU A 327 18.36 26.99 -13.25
N GLN A 328 17.12 27.09 -13.72
CA GLN A 328 16.69 26.51 -15.01
C GLN A 328 17.50 27.07 -16.18
N LYS A 329 17.74 28.39 -16.19
CA LYS A 329 18.59 29.04 -17.19
C LYS A 329 20.02 28.50 -17.14
N GLY A 330 20.64 28.46 -15.96
CA GLY A 330 22.01 27.95 -15.79
C GLY A 330 22.15 26.48 -16.19
N LEU A 331 21.17 25.63 -15.83
CA LEU A 331 21.16 24.23 -16.24
C LEU A 331 21.03 24.07 -17.76
N ARG A 332 20.17 24.86 -18.42
CA ARG A 332 20.04 24.87 -19.89
C ARG A 332 21.34 25.31 -20.57
N GLU A 333 22.03 26.31 -20.03
CA GLU A 333 23.32 26.75 -20.57
C GLU A 333 24.40 25.68 -20.41
N VAL A 334 24.47 25.01 -19.25
CA VAL A 334 25.37 23.88 -19.03
C VAL A 334 25.07 22.73 -20.00
N ASP A 335 23.79 22.42 -20.21
CA ASP A 335 23.38 21.33 -21.09
C ASP A 335 23.73 21.63 -22.56
N LYS A 336 23.43 22.85 -23.03
CA LYS A 336 23.83 23.32 -24.37
C LYS A 336 25.34 23.28 -24.59
N ARG A 337 26.15 23.63 -23.58
CA ARG A 337 27.62 23.56 -23.66
C ARG A 337 28.14 22.13 -23.75
N ARG A 338 27.46 21.18 -23.12
CA ARG A 338 27.85 19.75 -23.14
C ARG A 338 27.39 19.02 -24.40
N GLY A 339 26.37 19.55 -25.08
CA GLY A 339 25.81 18.96 -26.29
C GLY A 339 24.87 17.79 -26.01
N TYR A 340 24.43 17.12 -27.09
CA TYR A 340 23.49 16.01 -27.02
C TYR A 340 24.11 14.79 -26.31
N ARG A 341 23.39 14.21 -25.34
CA ARG A 341 23.89 13.12 -24.48
C ARG A 341 23.43 11.72 -24.91
N GLY A 342 22.78 11.61 -26.06
CA GLY A 342 22.14 10.37 -26.52
C GLY A 342 20.65 10.28 -26.11
N PRO A 343 19.92 9.34 -26.70
CA PRO A 343 18.48 9.18 -26.47
C PRO A 343 18.20 8.58 -25.09
N ILE A 344 17.02 8.89 -24.53
CA ILE A 344 16.57 8.37 -23.23
C ILE A 344 16.16 6.89 -23.34
N ASP A 345 15.66 6.49 -24.51
CA ASP A 345 15.24 5.12 -24.83
C ASP A 345 15.33 4.89 -26.35
N HIS A 346 15.22 3.64 -26.80
CA HIS A 346 15.21 3.28 -28.22
C HIS A 346 13.83 2.74 -28.60
N VAL A 347 13.32 3.14 -29.77
CA VAL A 347 12.03 2.67 -30.31
C VAL A 347 12.29 1.96 -31.63
N ASN A 348 11.64 0.81 -31.83
CA ASN A 348 11.64 0.14 -33.12
C ASN A 348 10.67 0.88 -34.06
N LEU A 349 11.19 1.40 -35.17
CA LEU A 349 10.40 2.17 -36.13
C LEU A 349 9.32 1.32 -36.82
N ASP A 350 9.52 0.01 -36.96
CA ASP A 350 8.53 -0.90 -37.56
C ASP A 350 7.33 -1.11 -36.62
N GLU A 351 7.60 -1.27 -35.31
CA GLU A 351 6.54 -1.37 -34.28
C GLU A 351 5.79 -0.05 -34.14
N LEU A 352 6.48 1.08 -34.22
CA LEU A 352 5.88 2.41 -34.20
C LEU A 352 4.98 2.67 -35.44
N ALA A 353 5.36 2.15 -36.60
CA ALA A 353 4.55 2.25 -37.80
C ALA A 353 3.26 1.41 -37.70
N ALA A 354 3.32 0.29 -36.98
CA ALA A 354 2.18 -0.59 -36.73
C ALA A 354 1.22 -0.05 -35.65
N ASP A 355 1.74 0.70 -34.68
CA ASP A 355 0.95 1.34 -33.62
C ASP A 355 1.41 2.80 -33.38
N PRO A 356 0.80 3.77 -34.10
CA PRO A 356 1.10 5.20 -33.95
C PRO A 356 0.87 5.73 -32.54
N SER A 357 0.05 5.08 -31.70
CA SER A 357 -0.20 5.49 -30.31
C SER A 357 1.05 5.42 -29.41
N LEU A 358 2.11 4.75 -29.87
CA LEU A 358 3.42 4.71 -29.23
C LEU A 358 4.22 6.01 -29.43
N LEU A 359 3.77 6.93 -30.30
CA LEU A 359 4.37 8.25 -30.44
C LEU A 359 4.20 9.03 -29.13
N PRO A 360 5.27 9.64 -28.60
CA PRO A 360 5.12 10.54 -27.46
C PRO A 360 4.22 11.71 -27.88
N SER A 361 3.05 11.80 -27.26
CA SER A 361 2.05 12.82 -27.54
C SER A 361 2.67 14.22 -27.40
N TYR A 362 2.55 15.05 -28.44
CA TYR A 362 3.10 16.40 -28.45
C TYR A 362 2.02 17.48 -28.60
N ARG A 363 2.38 18.73 -28.28
CA ARG A 363 1.56 19.92 -28.52
C ARG A 363 1.32 20.09 -30.03
N ALA A 364 0.15 20.57 -30.42
CA ALA A 364 -0.28 20.73 -31.82
C ALA A 364 0.54 21.73 -32.68
N ALA A 365 1.60 22.35 -32.14
CA ALA A 365 2.41 23.34 -32.85
C ALA A 365 3.91 22.97 -32.74
N PRO A 366 4.72 23.16 -33.80
CA PRO A 366 6.15 22.86 -33.79
C PRO A 366 6.88 23.57 -32.64
N PRO A 367 7.89 22.92 -32.02
CA PRO A 367 8.60 23.49 -30.88
C PRO A 367 9.29 24.80 -31.24
N GLN A 368 9.12 25.82 -30.40
CA GLN A 368 9.78 27.11 -30.54
C GLN A 368 11.16 27.13 -29.84
N PRO A 369 12.06 28.06 -30.21
CA PRO A 369 13.32 28.24 -29.50
C PRO A 369 13.12 28.47 -27.99
N GLY A 370 13.56 27.49 -27.19
CA GLY A 370 13.39 27.52 -25.73
C GLY A 370 12.39 26.50 -25.19
N ASP A 371 11.63 25.84 -26.06
CA ASP A 371 10.77 24.73 -25.70
C ASP A 371 11.58 23.47 -25.36
N THR A 372 10.98 22.60 -24.56
CA THR A 372 11.48 21.25 -24.31
C THR A 372 10.40 20.28 -24.75
N THR A 373 10.74 19.39 -25.68
CA THR A 373 9.83 18.35 -26.16
C THR A 373 10.49 16.98 -26.13
N ARG A 374 9.68 15.92 -25.98
CA ARG A 374 10.08 14.55 -26.26
C ARG A 374 9.75 14.27 -27.71
N ALA A 375 10.75 13.82 -28.46
CA ALA A 375 10.59 13.40 -29.84
C ALA A 375 11.47 12.19 -30.10
N ILE A 376 11.16 11.48 -31.19
CA ILE A 376 12.02 10.41 -31.69
C ILE A 376 13.16 11.07 -32.44
N VAL A 377 14.38 10.85 -31.98
CA VAL A 377 15.57 11.40 -32.63
C VAL A 377 15.99 10.43 -33.74
N LEU A 378 15.98 10.92 -34.98
CA LEU A 378 16.34 10.14 -36.18
C LEU A 378 17.83 10.26 -36.51
N ASP A 379 18.35 11.49 -36.47
CA ASP A 379 19.75 11.79 -36.75
C ASP A 379 20.22 12.97 -35.90
N VAL A 380 21.50 12.99 -35.53
CA VAL A 380 22.11 14.10 -34.77
C VAL A 380 23.41 14.52 -35.41
N ARG A 381 23.47 15.79 -35.80
CA ARG A 381 24.64 16.44 -36.40
C ARG A 381 25.13 17.56 -35.50
N ARG A 382 26.32 18.08 -35.80
CA ARG A 382 26.88 19.22 -35.08
C ARG A 382 25.99 20.45 -35.31
N GLY A 383 25.22 20.83 -34.28
CA GLY A 383 24.36 22.01 -34.30
C GLY A 383 22.92 21.76 -34.78
N SER A 384 22.56 20.54 -35.15
CA SER A 384 21.18 20.20 -35.56
C SER A 384 20.82 18.74 -35.22
N ALA A 385 19.54 18.46 -35.07
CA ALA A 385 19.01 17.11 -34.94
C ALA A 385 17.77 16.97 -35.82
N GLU A 386 17.63 15.84 -36.48
CA GLU A 386 16.42 15.45 -37.19
C GLU A 386 15.55 14.63 -36.24
N ILE A 387 14.30 15.05 -36.07
CA ILE A 387 13.37 14.43 -35.12
C ILE A 387 12.05 14.10 -35.81
N LYS A 388 11.45 12.98 -35.44
CA LYS A 388 10.06 12.63 -35.74
C LYS A 388 9.21 12.89 -34.51
N ALA A 389 8.20 13.74 -34.67
CA ALA A 389 7.17 14.01 -33.70
C ALA A 389 5.82 13.92 -34.42
N GLU A 390 4.80 13.39 -33.77
CA GLU A 390 3.45 13.38 -34.33
C GLU A 390 2.89 14.82 -34.31
N ALA A 391 2.40 15.30 -35.45
CA ALA A 391 1.44 16.40 -35.47
C ALA A 391 0.06 15.74 -35.34
N LEU A 392 -0.66 16.08 -34.26
CA LEU A 392 -2.04 15.63 -34.05
C LEU A 392 -2.95 16.05 -35.21
#